data_AF-K7KSD7-F1
#
_entry.id   AF-K7KSD7-F1
#
_cell.length_a   1.000
_cell.length_b   1.000
_cell.length_c   1.000
_cell.angle_alpha   90.00
_cell.angle_beta   90.00
_cell.angle_gamma   90.00
#
_symmetry.space_group_name_H-M   'P 1'
#
loop_
_entity.id
_entity.type
_entity.pdbx_description
1 polymer ?
#
loop_
_entity_poly.entity_id
_entity_poly.type
_entity_poly.pdbx_seq_one_letter_code
_entity_poly.pdbx_strand_id
1 'polypeptide(L)'
;MAESGKVEIVGKPVQDLVLNSENQPKNYIYKEGGGGFRDAQDDDIPVIHLHRLSSPSTAQQELAKLHHALNSWGCFQEYCPTVYRKYKAETEVIIKAMTNSLNLEEDCFLNECGERDVMFLRFNYYPPCPMPDHVLGLKPHADGSTITFLLQDKLVQGLQGLKYDQWFKVPIILDALVINVGDQTEILSNGIFRSPIHRAVINSEKERLTVAIFCLADSEKEIKPVKNYSEIYFQYYHQGKRPIEASKI
;
A
#
# COMPACT_ATOMS: atom_id res chain seq x y z
N MET A 1 33.53 20.45 13.11
CA MET A 1 32.55 21.19 12.30
C MET A 1 32.33 20.37 11.04
N ALA A 2 31.21 19.67 10.92
CA ALA A 2 30.89 18.92 9.72
C ALA A 2 30.30 19.89 8.70
N GLU A 3 30.95 20.01 7.54
CA GLU A 3 30.43 20.80 6.43
C GLU A 3 29.13 20.19 5.92
N SER A 4 28.06 20.98 5.99
CA SER A 4 26.79 20.69 5.32
C SER A 4 27.06 20.72 3.81
N GLY A 5 27.22 19.54 3.21
CA GLY A 5 27.31 19.39 1.77
C GLY A 5 26.05 19.99 1.13
N LYS A 6 26.22 21.04 0.31
CA LYS A 6 25.12 21.57 -0.50
C LYS A 6 24.61 20.43 -1.39
N VAL A 7 23.38 20.00 -1.14
CA VAL A 7 22.67 19.08 -2.04
C VAL A 7 22.43 19.85 -3.34
N GLU A 8 23.18 19.48 -4.38
CA GLU A 8 23.00 20.02 -5.72
C GLU A 8 21.68 19.49 -6.28
N ILE A 9 20.65 20.34 -6.35
CA ILE A 9 19.35 19.96 -6.88
C ILE A 9 19.51 19.81 -8.39
N VAL A 10 19.59 18.56 -8.87
CA VAL A 10 19.65 18.25 -10.30
C VAL A 10 18.28 18.50 -10.93
N GLY A 11 18.06 19.72 -11.43
CA GLY A 11 16.87 20.13 -12.17
C GLY A 11 15.92 21.06 -11.39
N LYS A 12 14.96 21.66 -12.10
CA LYS A 12 13.93 22.50 -11.48
C LYS A 12 12.84 21.61 -10.86
N PRO A 13 12.35 21.93 -9.65
CA PRO A 13 11.15 21.32 -9.09
C PRO A 13 9.97 21.36 -10.06
N VAL A 14 9.15 20.30 -10.10
CA VAL A 14 7.97 20.26 -11.00
C VAL A 14 7.01 21.42 -10.73
N GLN A 15 6.86 21.83 -9.47
CA GLN A 15 6.06 23.00 -9.08
C GLN A 15 6.48 24.28 -9.80
N ASP A 16 7.78 24.47 -10.05
CA ASP A 16 8.31 25.66 -10.74
C ASP A 16 8.19 25.53 -12.27
N LEU A 17 8.22 24.30 -12.78
CA LEU A 17 8.06 24.01 -14.20
C LEU A 17 6.63 24.29 -14.69
N VAL A 18 5.62 24.03 -13.86
CA VAL A 18 4.21 24.27 -14.24
C VAL A 18 3.90 25.77 -14.40
N LEU A 19 4.64 26.65 -13.72
CA LEU A 19 4.49 28.10 -13.87
C LEU A 19 4.96 28.63 -15.25
N ASN A 20 5.76 27.86 -16.00
CA ASN A 20 6.27 28.22 -17.31
C ASN A 20 5.98 27.10 -18.33
N SER A 21 4.73 27.04 -18.78
CA SER A 21 4.15 25.93 -19.56
C SER A 21 4.68 25.76 -20.99
N GLU A 22 5.52 26.66 -21.49
CA GLU A 22 5.91 26.67 -22.91
C GLU A 22 6.77 25.47 -23.34
N ASN A 23 7.37 24.70 -22.42
CA ASN A 23 8.13 23.51 -22.77
C ASN A 23 8.13 22.47 -21.63
N GLN A 24 7.12 21.60 -21.57
CA GLN A 24 7.17 20.46 -20.65
C GLN A 24 8.29 19.49 -21.08
N PRO A 25 9.25 19.15 -20.20
CA PRO A 25 10.39 18.34 -20.60
C PRO A 25 10.00 16.92 -21.06
N LYS A 26 10.60 16.44 -22.16
CA LYS A 26 10.27 15.12 -22.75
C LYS A 26 10.45 13.93 -21.80
N ASN A 27 11.27 14.07 -20.76
CA ASN A 27 11.51 13.04 -19.74
C ASN A 27 10.31 12.76 -18.83
N TYR A 28 9.27 13.61 -18.86
CA TYR A 28 8.01 13.36 -18.14
C TYR A 28 7.02 12.51 -18.95
N ILE A 29 7.24 12.34 -20.25
CA ILE A 29 6.34 11.59 -21.13
C ILE A 29 6.48 10.09 -20.84
N TYR A 30 5.39 9.47 -20.40
CA TYR A 30 5.28 8.05 -20.14
C TYR A 30 4.70 7.34 -21.37
N LYS A 31 5.51 6.49 -22.01
CA LYS A 31 5.22 5.90 -23.34
C LYS A 31 4.00 4.99 -23.40
N GLU A 32 3.60 4.39 -22.29
CA GLU A 32 2.43 3.49 -22.23
C GLU A 32 1.11 4.23 -21.92
N GLY A 33 1.15 5.55 -21.74
CA GLY A 33 -0.03 6.40 -21.54
C GLY A 33 -0.75 6.17 -20.19
N GLY A 34 -1.43 7.20 -19.70
CA GLY A 34 -2.34 7.13 -18.56
C GLY A 34 -3.71 6.51 -18.90
N GLY A 35 -3.83 5.83 -20.05
CA GLY A 35 -5.11 5.47 -20.66
C GLY A 35 -5.91 4.41 -19.91
N GLY A 36 -7.23 4.62 -19.86
CA GLY A 36 -8.27 3.66 -19.48
C GLY A 36 -8.23 3.21 -18.01
N PHE A 37 -9.13 3.75 -17.20
CA PHE A 37 -9.39 3.26 -15.84
C PHE A 37 -10.88 3.02 -15.67
N ARG A 38 -11.25 2.06 -14.82
CA ARG A 38 -12.64 1.86 -14.42
C ARG A 38 -12.92 2.59 -13.13
N ASP A 39 -14.13 3.13 -13.01
CA ASP A 39 -14.68 3.45 -11.70
C ASP A 39 -14.88 2.14 -10.94
N ALA A 40 -14.65 2.16 -9.63
CA ALA A 40 -14.96 1.02 -8.79
C ALA A 40 -16.49 0.80 -8.83
N GLN A 41 -16.94 -0.39 -9.25
CA GLN A 41 -18.34 -0.82 -9.22
C GLN A 41 -18.39 -2.30 -8.81
N ASP A 42 -19.35 -2.62 -7.93
CA ASP A 42 -19.67 -3.90 -7.23
C ASP A 42 -18.54 -4.63 -6.49
N ASP A 43 -17.29 -4.37 -6.86
CA ASP A 43 -16.06 -4.88 -6.28
C ASP A 43 -15.22 -3.66 -5.84
N ASP A 44 -15.72 -2.91 -4.85
CA ASP A 44 -15.00 -1.76 -4.31
C ASP A 44 -13.85 -2.21 -3.40
N ILE A 45 -12.82 -1.38 -3.28
CA ILE A 45 -11.77 -1.58 -2.26
C ILE A 45 -12.44 -1.68 -0.89
N PRO A 46 -12.27 -2.80 -0.16
CA PRO A 46 -13.01 -3.02 1.07
C PRO A 46 -12.73 -1.95 2.13
N VAL A 47 -13.76 -1.56 2.87
CA VAL A 47 -13.62 -0.73 4.08
C VAL A 47 -13.54 -1.64 5.30
N ILE A 48 -12.50 -1.52 6.12
CA ILE A 48 -12.32 -2.27 7.36
C ILE A 48 -12.45 -1.33 8.56
N HIS A 49 -13.14 -1.79 9.60
CA HIS A 49 -13.31 -1.08 10.85
C HIS A 49 -12.44 -1.72 11.93
N LEU A 50 -11.24 -1.17 12.17
CA LEU A 50 -10.28 -1.78 13.10
C LEU A 50 -10.84 -1.99 14.51
N HIS A 51 -11.70 -1.09 15.01
CA HIS A 51 -12.35 -1.24 16.32
C HIS A 51 -13.23 -2.50 16.45
N ARG A 52 -13.73 -3.04 15.32
CA ARG A 52 -14.53 -4.27 15.30
C ARG A 52 -13.68 -5.54 15.42
N LEU A 53 -12.38 -5.46 15.12
CA LEU A 53 -11.43 -6.57 15.30
C LEU A 53 -11.18 -6.88 16.77
N SER A 54 -11.28 -5.88 17.66
CA SER A 54 -11.09 -6.06 19.11
C SER A 54 -12.35 -6.52 19.85
N SER A 55 -13.51 -6.55 19.20
CA SER A 55 -14.79 -6.92 19.83
C SER A 55 -15.15 -8.38 19.54
N PRO A 56 -15.34 -9.26 20.55
CA PRO A 56 -15.61 -10.69 20.33
C PRO A 56 -16.82 -10.98 19.45
N SER A 57 -17.86 -10.14 19.50
CA SER A 57 -19.10 -10.34 18.73
C SER A 57 -18.97 -9.97 17.25
N THR A 58 -17.96 -9.19 16.88
CA THR A 58 -17.77 -8.71 15.50
C THR A 58 -16.44 -9.13 14.88
N ALA A 59 -15.48 -9.56 15.69
CA ALA A 59 -14.11 -9.84 15.28
C ALA A 59 -14.05 -10.87 14.15
N GLN A 60 -14.78 -11.98 14.25
CA GLN A 60 -14.73 -13.04 13.23
C GLN A 60 -15.17 -12.55 11.85
N GLN A 61 -16.25 -11.77 11.79
CA GLN A 61 -16.77 -11.24 10.53
C GLN A 61 -15.81 -10.19 9.94
N GLU A 62 -15.29 -9.30 10.77
CA GLU A 62 -14.37 -8.25 10.32
C GLU A 62 -13.01 -8.82 9.90
N LEU A 63 -12.55 -9.87 10.58
CA LEU A 63 -11.32 -10.60 10.26
C LEU A 63 -11.42 -11.30 8.90
N ALA A 64 -12.57 -11.93 8.60
CA ALA A 64 -12.82 -12.52 7.29
C ALA A 64 -12.81 -11.46 6.17
N LYS A 65 -13.37 -10.27 6.45
CA LYS A 65 -13.36 -9.13 5.52
C LYS A 65 -11.94 -8.62 5.28
N LEU A 66 -11.14 -8.47 6.35
CA LEU A 66 -9.73 -8.08 6.27
C LEU A 66 -8.93 -9.09 5.45
N HIS A 67 -9.07 -10.39 5.74
CA HIS A 67 -8.41 -11.45 5.00
C HIS A 67 -8.69 -11.35 3.50
N HIS A 68 -9.97 -11.23 3.14
CA HIS A 68 -10.40 -11.10 1.75
C HIS A 68 -9.79 -9.86 1.09
N ALA A 69 -9.79 -8.72 1.78
CA ALA A 69 -9.20 -7.47 1.27
C ALA A 69 -7.70 -7.63 0.98
N LEU A 70 -6.94 -8.16 1.93
CA LEU A 70 -5.50 -8.33 1.78
C LEU A 70 -5.11 -9.39 0.74
N ASN A 71 -5.90 -10.46 0.62
CA ASN A 71 -5.66 -11.52 -0.37
C ASN A 71 -6.04 -11.08 -1.79
N SER A 72 -7.12 -10.32 -1.96
CA SER A 72 -7.69 -10.00 -3.27
C SER A 72 -7.26 -8.64 -3.81
N TRP A 73 -7.04 -7.68 -2.92
CA TRP A 73 -6.73 -6.29 -3.25
C TRP A 73 -5.36 -5.83 -2.78
N GLY A 74 -4.81 -6.44 -1.74
CA GLY A 74 -3.58 -5.96 -1.11
C GLY A 74 -3.73 -4.61 -0.38
N CYS A 75 -4.94 -4.07 -0.35
CA CYS A 75 -5.24 -2.82 0.32
C CYS A 75 -6.70 -2.76 0.75
N PHE A 76 -6.98 -1.84 1.67
CA PHE A 76 -8.32 -1.54 2.18
C PHE A 76 -8.38 -0.09 2.64
N GLN A 77 -9.58 0.41 2.92
CA GLN A 77 -9.78 1.72 3.53
C GLN A 77 -10.22 1.57 4.99
N GLU A 78 -9.71 2.42 5.87
CA GLU A 78 -10.14 2.48 7.27
C GLU A 78 -10.61 3.89 7.59
N TYR A 79 -11.82 4.02 8.14
CA TYR A 79 -12.31 5.28 8.69
C TYR A 79 -11.56 5.63 9.98
N CYS A 80 -10.76 6.70 9.93
CA CYS A 80 -9.95 7.19 11.04
C CYS A 80 -10.24 8.69 11.26
N PRO A 81 -11.29 9.03 12.05
CA PRO A 81 -11.72 10.42 12.25
C PRO A 81 -10.70 11.27 13.02
N THR A 82 -9.72 10.64 13.64
CA THR A 82 -8.61 11.32 14.32
C THR A 82 -7.29 10.93 13.66
N VAL A 83 -6.83 11.76 12.72
CA VAL A 83 -5.52 11.62 12.03
C VAL A 83 -4.33 11.57 13.01
N TYR A 84 -4.55 11.95 14.28
CA TYR A 84 -3.58 11.93 15.37
C TYR A 84 -3.41 10.56 16.06
N ARG A 85 -4.03 9.49 15.57
CA ARG A 85 -3.78 8.15 16.15
C ARG A 85 -2.31 7.77 15.99
N LYS A 86 -1.81 7.04 16.99
CA LYS A 86 -0.46 6.50 16.99
C LYS A 86 -0.40 5.40 15.93
N TYR A 87 0.01 5.74 14.70
CA TYR A 87 0.18 4.79 13.59
C TYR A 87 0.84 3.48 14.02
N LYS A 88 1.80 3.54 14.95
CA LYS A 88 2.41 2.35 15.55
C LYS A 88 1.41 1.36 16.17
N ALA A 89 0.50 1.84 17.01
CA ALA A 89 -0.51 0.98 17.65
C ALA A 89 -1.48 0.39 16.62
N GLU A 90 -1.83 1.15 15.58
CA GLU A 90 -2.66 0.64 14.48
C GLU A 90 -1.92 -0.40 13.65
N THR A 91 -0.65 -0.17 13.32
CA THR A 91 0.21 -1.15 12.65
C THR A 91 0.25 -2.47 13.42
N GLU A 92 0.47 -2.45 14.73
CA GLU A 92 0.45 -3.66 15.57
C GLU A 92 -0.90 -4.38 15.52
N VAL A 93 -2.02 -3.66 15.65
CA VAL A 93 -3.37 -4.24 15.55
C VAL A 93 -3.60 -4.89 14.18
N ILE A 94 -3.19 -4.22 13.10
CA ILE A 94 -3.36 -4.73 11.73
C ILE A 94 -2.49 -5.97 11.51
N ILE A 95 -1.23 -5.96 11.94
CA ILE A 95 -0.31 -7.11 11.77
C ILE A 95 -0.80 -8.32 12.58
N LYS A 96 -1.27 -8.13 13.81
CA LYS A 96 -1.88 -9.20 14.61
C LYS A 96 -3.17 -9.73 13.97
N ALA A 97 -3.98 -8.85 13.38
CA ALA A 97 -5.17 -9.28 12.65
C ALA A 97 -4.80 -10.06 11.37
N MET A 98 -3.70 -9.70 10.70
CA MET A 98 -3.17 -10.46 9.56
C MET A 98 -2.82 -11.89 9.95
N THR A 99 -2.02 -12.10 11.00
CA THR A 99 -1.61 -13.43 11.47
C THR A 99 -2.81 -14.24 11.96
N ASN A 100 -3.70 -13.62 12.75
CA ASN A 100 -4.94 -14.25 13.21
C ASN A 100 -5.83 -14.70 12.04
N SER A 101 -5.90 -13.90 10.96
CA SER A 101 -6.68 -14.28 9.76
C SER A 101 -6.09 -15.44 8.96
N LEU A 102 -4.82 -15.78 9.23
CA LEU A 102 -4.12 -16.94 8.66
C LEU A 102 -4.07 -18.12 9.64
N ASN A 103 -4.77 -18.03 10.78
CA ASN A 103 -4.71 -18.99 11.88
C ASN A 103 -3.27 -19.24 12.39
N LEU A 104 -2.44 -18.20 12.39
CA LEU A 104 -1.06 -18.24 12.88
C LEU A 104 -0.96 -17.75 14.33
N GLU A 105 0.20 -17.98 14.94
CA GLU A 105 0.55 -17.35 16.22
C GLU A 105 0.52 -15.82 16.04
N GLU A 106 -0.12 -15.12 16.98
CA GLU A 106 -0.51 -13.72 16.82
C GLU A 106 0.69 -12.81 16.53
N ASP A 107 1.82 -13.03 17.20
CA ASP A 107 2.99 -12.17 17.12
C ASP A 107 3.98 -12.60 16.02
N CYS A 108 3.69 -13.64 15.24
CA CYS A 108 4.69 -14.25 14.36
C CYS A 108 5.21 -13.30 13.25
N PHE A 109 4.37 -12.42 12.71
CA PHE A 109 4.81 -11.40 11.74
C PHE A 109 5.59 -10.28 12.43
N LEU A 110 5.16 -9.82 13.62
CA LEU A 110 5.88 -8.79 14.38
C LEU A 110 7.28 -9.26 14.76
N ASN A 111 7.38 -10.51 15.22
CA ASN A 111 8.65 -11.14 15.53
C ASN A 111 9.60 -11.15 14.33
N GLU A 112 9.09 -11.38 13.11
CA GLU A 112 9.88 -11.33 11.87
C GLU A 112 10.19 -9.91 11.38
N CYS A 113 9.38 -8.91 11.72
CA CYS A 113 9.68 -7.51 11.44
C CYS A 113 10.82 -6.95 12.31
N GLY A 114 11.12 -7.56 13.47
CA GLY A 114 12.17 -7.10 14.38
C GLY A 114 11.70 -6.00 15.36
N GLU A 115 12.62 -5.46 16.15
CA GLU A 115 12.30 -4.49 17.22
C GLU A 115 12.55 -3.03 16.83
N ARG A 116 13.29 -2.81 15.73
CA ARG A 116 13.66 -1.47 15.23
C ARG A 116 12.77 -1.06 14.07
N ASP A 117 11.48 -0.90 14.35
CA ASP A 117 10.53 -0.42 13.34
C ASP A 117 10.99 0.94 12.81
N VAL A 118 11.12 1.06 11.49
CA VAL A 118 11.44 2.33 10.83
C VAL A 118 10.19 2.86 10.16
N MET A 119 9.81 4.08 10.51
CA MET A 119 8.71 4.79 9.85
C MET A 119 9.26 5.94 9.00
N PHE A 120 8.93 5.95 7.71
CA PHE A 120 9.23 7.07 6.82
C PHE A 120 7.95 7.79 6.42
N LEU A 121 7.99 9.12 6.47
CA LEU A 121 6.91 10.00 6.04
C LEU A 121 7.27 10.61 4.69
N ARG A 122 6.35 10.55 3.73
CA ARG A 122 6.49 11.18 2.41
C ARG A 122 5.32 12.10 2.12
N PHE A 123 5.62 13.37 1.91
CA PHE A 123 4.67 14.32 1.34
C PHE A 123 4.78 14.27 -0.18
N ASN A 124 3.65 14.08 -0.86
CA ASN A 124 3.60 14.13 -2.32
C ASN A 124 2.75 15.32 -2.74
N TYR A 125 3.32 16.16 -3.62
CA TYR A 125 2.63 17.26 -4.26
C TYR A 125 2.60 17.01 -5.77
N TYR A 126 1.39 16.94 -6.31
CA TYR A 126 1.15 16.74 -7.73
C TYR A 126 0.51 18.01 -8.29
N PRO A 127 1.27 18.90 -8.98
CA PRO A 127 0.69 20.10 -9.56
C PRO A 127 -0.18 19.77 -10.78
N PRO A 128 -1.08 20.69 -11.19
CA PRO A 128 -1.82 20.56 -12.44
C PRO A 128 -0.88 20.36 -13.64
N CYS A 129 -1.27 19.49 -14.58
CA CYS A 129 -0.46 19.16 -15.74
C CYS A 129 -1.25 19.37 -17.04
N PRO A 130 -0.69 20.07 -18.05
CA PRO A 130 -1.37 20.31 -19.32
C PRO A 130 -1.52 19.06 -20.19
N MET A 131 -0.77 17.98 -19.92
CA MET A 131 -0.82 16.72 -20.66
C MET A 131 -1.02 15.51 -19.71
N PRO A 132 -2.14 15.45 -18.97
CA PRO A 132 -2.34 14.46 -17.91
C PRO A 132 -2.39 13.02 -18.45
N ASP A 133 -2.78 12.83 -19.71
CA ASP A 133 -2.82 11.50 -20.34
C ASP A 133 -1.42 10.94 -20.70
N HIS A 134 -0.40 11.79 -20.70
CA HIS A 134 0.96 11.45 -21.11
C HIS A 134 1.95 11.44 -19.95
N VAL A 135 1.53 11.87 -18.75
CA VAL A 135 2.41 12.05 -17.60
C VAL A 135 1.77 11.41 -16.38
N LEU A 136 2.55 10.65 -15.63
CA LEU A 136 2.14 10.10 -14.34
C LEU A 136 2.75 10.91 -13.20
N GLY A 137 1.98 11.11 -12.14
CA GLY A 137 2.47 11.71 -10.91
C GLY A 137 3.41 10.76 -10.17
N LEU A 138 3.07 9.46 -10.18
CA LEU A 138 3.91 8.39 -9.66
C LEU A 138 3.73 7.16 -10.56
N LYS A 139 4.85 6.56 -10.98
CA LYS A 139 4.85 5.41 -11.91
C LYS A 139 4.26 4.15 -11.25
N PRO A 140 3.83 3.15 -12.04
CA PRO A 140 3.45 1.84 -11.54
C PRO A 140 4.56 1.22 -10.68
N HIS A 141 4.24 0.84 -9.45
CA HIS A 141 5.15 0.18 -8.51
C HIS A 141 4.37 -0.54 -7.40
N ALA A 142 5.06 -1.40 -6.65
CA ALA A 142 4.64 -1.91 -5.35
C ALA A 142 5.48 -1.23 -4.26
N ASP A 143 4.98 -1.23 -3.02
CA ASP A 143 5.71 -0.65 -1.88
C ASP A 143 6.61 -1.69 -1.23
N GLY A 144 7.86 -1.34 -0.96
CA GLY A 144 8.80 -2.22 -0.24
C GLY A 144 8.58 -2.31 1.27
N SER A 145 7.53 -1.69 1.81
CA SER A 145 7.20 -1.66 3.23
C SER A 145 6.52 -2.94 3.72
N THR A 146 6.37 -3.09 5.04
CA THR A 146 5.40 -4.04 5.62
C THR A 146 3.99 -3.55 5.35
N ILE A 147 3.69 -2.33 5.80
CA ILE A 147 2.39 -1.65 5.62
C ILE A 147 2.66 -0.19 5.27
N THR A 148 1.83 0.37 4.40
CA THR A 148 1.78 1.81 4.14
C THR A 148 0.40 2.37 4.47
N PHE A 149 0.39 3.52 5.13
CA PHE A 149 -0.81 4.31 5.39
C PHE A 149 -0.77 5.54 4.49
N LEU A 150 -1.82 5.74 3.71
CA LEU A 150 -1.95 6.88 2.81
C LEU A 150 -3.15 7.73 3.21
N LEU A 151 -2.86 8.97 3.60
CA LEU A 151 -3.85 10.04 3.66
C LEU A 151 -4.00 10.64 2.26
N GLN A 152 -5.15 10.39 1.64
CA GLN A 152 -5.48 10.97 0.34
C GLN A 152 -5.89 12.45 0.46
N ASP A 153 -5.80 13.15 -0.66
CA ASP A 153 -6.44 14.44 -0.83
C ASP A 153 -7.95 14.32 -0.59
N LYS A 154 -8.57 15.35 0.00
CA LYS A 154 -9.99 15.31 0.36
C LYS A 154 -10.92 15.38 -0.86
N LEU A 155 -10.47 15.98 -1.95
CA LEU A 155 -11.32 16.32 -3.10
C LEU A 155 -10.72 15.87 -4.45
N VAL A 156 -9.40 15.69 -4.53
CA VAL A 156 -8.72 15.43 -5.79
C VAL A 156 -8.28 13.97 -5.91
N GLN A 157 -8.99 13.23 -6.76
CA GLN A 157 -8.68 11.84 -7.09
C GLN A 157 -7.31 11.71 -7.77
N GLY A 158 -6.70 10.52 -7.66
CA GLY A 158 -5.45 10.25 -8.39
C GLY A 158 -4.80 8.91 -8.12
N LEU A 159 -5.11 8.24 -7.01
CA LEU A 159 -4.58 6.90 -6.76
C LEU A 159 -5.30 5.86 -7.64
N GLN A 160 -4.52 4.98 -8.28
CA GLN A 160 -5.03 3.85 -9.04
C GLN A 160 -4.30 2.57 -8.63
N GLY A 161 -5.04 1.48 -8.43
CA GLY A 161 -4.52 0.13 -8.22
C GLY A 161 -4.70 -0.74 -9.45
N LEU A 162 -3.78 -1.67 -9.70
CA LEU A 162 -3.86 -2.66 -10.77
C LEU A 162 -4.48 -3.95 -10.22
N LYS A 163 -5.60 -4.39 -10.80
CA LYS A 163 -6.27 -5.66 -10.49
C LYS A 163 -6.71 -6.31 -11.80
N TYR A 164 -6.45 -7.61 -11.98
CA TYR A 164 -6.82 -8.34 -13.21
C TYR A 164 -6.39 -7.63 -14.51
N ASP A 165 -5.16 -7.13 -14.54
CA ASP A 165 -4.58 -6.36 -15.67
C ASP A 165 -5.36 -5.09 -16.05
N GLN A 166 -6.17 -4.57 -15.11
CA GLN A 166 -6.96 -3.36 -15.27
C GLN A 166 -6.67 -2.36 -14.15
N TRP A 167 -6.60 -1.08 -14.52
CA TRP A 167 -6.44 0.01 -13.56
C TRP A 167 -7.79 0.42 -12.99
N PHE A 168 -7.90 0.42 -11.67
CA PHE A 168 -9.08 0.86 -10.91
C PHE A 168 -8.74 2.11 -10.11
N LYS A 169 -9.67 3.07 -10.07
CA LYS A 169 -9.55 4.20 -9.16
C LYS A 169 -9.77 3.75 -7.73
N VAL A 170 -8.94 4.26 -6.82
CA VAL A 170 -9.21 4.16 -5.39
C VAL A 170 -10.08 5.34 -4.98
N PRO A 171 -11.35 5.14 -4.59
CA PRO A 171 -12.23 6.25 -4.26
C PRO A 171 -11.70 7.02 -3.04
N ILE A 172 -12.12 8.28 -2.92
CA ILE A 172 -11.83 9.09 -1.74
C ILE A 172 -13.01 8.89 -0.79
N ILE A 173 -12.75 8.30 0.36
CA ILE A 173 -13.68 8.28 1.48
C ILE A 173 -13.19 9.34 2.47
N LEU A 174 -14.06 10.29 2.81
CA LEU A 174 -13.72 11.36 3.75
C LEU A 174 -13.33 10.76 5.10
N ASP A 175 -12.26 11.27 5.69
CA ASP A 175 -11.66 10.79 6.95
C ASP A 175 -11.22 9.31 6.94
N ALA A 176 -11.02 8.73 5.76
CA ALA A 176 -10.43 7.40 5.63
C ALA A 176 -8.96 7.45 5.23
N LEU A 177 -8.19 6.51 5.77
CA LEU A 177 -6.86 6.17 5.28
C LEU A 177 -6.97 5.02 4.29
N VAL A 178 -6.18 5.06 3.22
CA VAL A 178 -5.93 3.87 2.41
C VAL A 178 -4.74 3.14 3.06
N ILE A 179 -4.93 1.87 3.39
CA ILE A 179 -3.90 1.02 3.97
C ILE A 179 -3.55 -0.04 2.94
N ASN A 180 -2.28 -0.11 2.55
CA ASN A 180 -1.77 -1.11 1.62
C ASN A 180 -0.69 -1.96 2.28
N VAL A 181 -0.67 -3.25 1.98
CA VAL A 181 0.47 -4.11 2.31
C VAL A 181 1.55 -3.92 1.26
N GLY A 182 2.81 -4.03 1.68
CA GLY A 182 3.94 -4.03 0.75
C GLY A 182 4.63 -5.39 0.66
N ASP A 183 5.73 -5.40 -0.07
CA ASP A 183 6.49 -6.60 -0.44
C ASP A 183 6.95 -7.40 0.78
N GLN A 184 7.31 -6.73 1.88
CA GLN A 184 7.71 -7.41 3.12
C GLN A 184 6.57 -8.28 3.67
N THR A 185 5.34 -7.79 3.67
CA THR A 185 4.17 -8.58 4.11
C THR A 185 3.81 -9.68 3.12
N GLU A 186 3.98 -9.44 1.81
CA GLU A 186 3.81 -10.49 0.81
C GLU A 186 4.80 -11.64 1.06
N ILE A 187 6.07 -11.33 1.35
CA ILE A 187 7.09 -12.34 1.69
C ILE A 187 6.73 -13.07 2.99
N LEU A 188 6.43 -12.35 4.07
CA LEU A 188 6.07 -12.92 5.38
C LEU A 188 4.90 -13.90 5.27
N SER A 189 3.87 -13.52 4.50
CA SER A 189 2.68 -14.32 4.25
C SER A 189 2.85 -15.40 3.18
N ASN A 190 4.04 -15.52 2.58
CA ASN A 190 4.33 -16.44 1.50
C ASN A 190 3.39 -16.27 0.28
N GLY A 191 3.14 -15.02 -0.11
CA GLY A 191 2.31 -14.67 -1.26
C GLY A 191 0.80 -14.77 -1.02
N ILE A 192 0.35 -15.02 0.23
CA ILE A 192 -1.09 -15.06 0.54
C ILE A 192 -1.67 -13.65 0.53
N PHE A 193 -1.02 -12.70 1.19
CA PHE A 193 -1.36 -11.29 1.05
C PHE A 193 -0.55 -10.72 -0.10
N ARG A 194 -1.19 -9.91 -0.95
CA ARG A 194 -0.59 -9.42 -2.18
C ARG A 194 -0.16 -7.97 -2.02
N SER A 195 1.08 -7.66 -2.37
CA SER A 195 1.58 -6.31 -2.55
C SER A 195 1.00 -5.72 -3.84
N PRO A 196 0.09 -4.72 -3.79
CA PRO A 196 -0.60 -4.25 -4.96
C PRO A 196 0.27 -3.31 -5.79
N ILE A 197 0.33 -3.57 -7.10
CA ILE A 197 0.88 -2.61 -8.05
C ILE A 197 -0.08 -1.43 -8.14
N HIS A 198 0.43 -0.22 -7.92
CA HIS A 198 -0.35 1.01 -7.92
C HIS A 198 0.42 2.16 -8.56
N ARG A 199 -0.31 3.21 -8.94
CA ARG A 199 0.24 4.44 -9.56
C ARG A 199 -0.53 5.67 -9.09
N ALA A 200 0.04 6.86 -9.28
CA ALA A 200 -0.68 8.11 -9.12
C ALA A 200 -0.80 8.83 -10.47
N VAL A 201 -2.02 9.09 -10.90
CA VAL A 201 -2.31 9.93 -12.07
C VAL A 201 -2.45 11.39 -11.65
N ILE A 202 -2.25 12.28 -12.60
CA ILE A 202 -2.40 13.74 -12.43
C ILE A 202 -3.53 14.24 -13.32
N ASN A 203 -3.97 15.47 -13.06
CA ASN A 203 -5.03 16.13 -13.81
C ASN A 203 -4.58 17.54 -14.23
N SER A 204 -5.33 18.20 -15.11
CA SER A 204 -5.00 19.52 -15.65
C SER A 204 -5.55 20.70 -14.86
N GLU A 205 -6.35 20.48 -13.83
CA GLU A 205 -7.17 21.51 -13.20
C GLU A 205 -6.73 21.87 -11.77
N LYS A 206 -6.42 20.87 -10.94
CA LYS A 206 -6.20 21.02 -9.50
C LYS A 206 -4.97 20.27 -9.05
N GLU A 207 -4.18 20.89 -8.17
CA GLU A 207 -3.15 20.18 -7.45
C GLU A 207 -3.73 19.07 -6.57
N ARG A 208 -2.93 18.06 -6.28
CA ARG A 208 -3.25 16.99 -5.34
C ARG A 208 -2.15 16.87 -4.31
N LEU A 209 -2.52 16.76 -3.04
CA LEU A 209 -1.59 16.54 -1.92
C LEU A 209 -1.88 15.22 -1.23
N THR A 210 -0.85 14.43 -0.95
CA THR A 210 -0.98 13.24 -0.09
C THR A 210 0.16 13.11 0.91
N VAL A 211 -0.13 12.36 1.96
CA VAL A 211 0.85 11.98 2.98
C VAL A 211 0.88 10.46 3.05
N ALA A 212 2.03 9.85 2.75
CA ALA A 212 2.26 8.42 2.88
C ALA A 212 3.19 8.14 4.06
N ILE A 213 2.82 7.16 4.90
CA ILE A 213 3.61 6.67 6.02
C ILE A 213 3.95 5.22 5.74
N PHE A 214 5.22 4.95 5.53
CA PHE A 214 5.75 3.61 5.27
C PHE A 214 6.23 3.03 6.59
N CYS A 215 5.70 1.87 6.99
CA CYS A 215 6.17 1.08 8.11
C CYS A 215 7.02 -0.08 7.58
N LEU A 216 8.32 -0.05 7.85
CA LEU A 216 9.25 -1.09 7.42
C LEU A 216 9.71 -1.94 8.60
N ALA A 217 9.93 -3.21 8.31
CA ALA A 217 10.71 -4.07 9.18
C ALA A 217 12.16 -3.57 9.36
N ASP A 218 12.81 -4.05 10.41
CA ASP A 218 14.22 -3.79 10.73
C ASP A 218 15.11 -4.10 9.52
N SER A 219 15.90 -3.10 9.08
CA SER A 219 16.76 -3.22 7.90
C SER A 219 17.89 -4.24 8.07
N GLU A 220 18.24 -4.59 9.31
CA GLU A 220 19.29 -5.55 9.64
C GLU A 220 18.76 -6.99 9.73
N LYS A 221 17.45 -7.18 9.59
CA LYS A 221 16.81 -8.50 9.66
C LYS A 221 16.43 -9.00 8.28
N GLU A 222 16.77 -10.26 8.01
CA GLU A 222 16.33 -10.96 6.81
C GLU A 222 14.82 -11.25 6.89
N ILE A 223 14.06 -10.71 5.93
CA ILE A 223 12.62 -10.99 5.79
C ILE A 223 12.42 -12.27 4.99
N LYS A 224 11.63 -13.18 5.56
CA LYS A 224 11.37 -14.52 5.02
C LYS A 224 9.95 -14.97 5.35
N PRO A 225 9.39 -15.95 4.63
CA PRO A 225 8.10 -16.53 4.99
C PRO A 225 8.07 -17.07 6.42
N VAL A 226 7.00 -16.75 7.16
CA VAL A 226 6.84 -17.22 8.56
C VAL A 226 6.49 -18.71 8.63
N LYS A 227 5.98 -19.29 7.54
CA LYS A 227 5.76 -20.74 7.44
C LYS A 227 7.06 -21.47 7.08
N ASN A 228 7.29 -22.60 7.74
CA ASN A 228 8.35 -23.56 7.40
C ASN A 228 8.00 -24.28 6.09
N TYR A 229 8.10 -23.54 4.96
CA TYR A 229 7.65 -23.97 3.64
C TYR A 229 8.25 -25.33 3.25
N SER A 230 9.48 -25.60 3.68
CA SER A 230 10.18 -26.88 3.48
C SER A 230 9.41 -28.06 4.06
N GLU A 231 8.92 -27.95 5.30
CA GLU A 231 8.19 -29.03 5.98
C GLU A 231 6.80 -29.24 5.36
N ILE A 232 6.11 -28.15 5.04
CA ILE A 232 4.78 -28.19 4.42
C ILE A 232 4.88 -28.68 2.96
N TYR A 233 5.94 -28.30 2.25
CA TYR A 233 6.19 -28.75 0.89
C TYR A 233 6.21 -30.27 0.80
N PHE A 234 7.02 -30.93 1.62
CA PHE A 234 7.10 -32.39 1.58
C PHE A 234 5.79 -33.07 2.01
N GLN A 235 5.07 -32.51 2.98
CA GLN A 235 3.78 -33.06 3.42
C GLN A 235 2.68 -33.03 2.34
N TYR A 236 2.64 -31.96 1.53
CA TYR A 236 1.59 -31.76 0.52
C TYR A 236 2.02 -32.16 -0.89
N TYR A 237 3.32 -32.23 -1.15
CA TYR A 237 3.88 -32.81 -2.37
C TYR A 237 3.36 -34.23 -2.60
N HIS A 238 3.32 -35.06 -1.56
CA HIS A 238 2.77 -36.41 -1.62
C HIS A 238 1.26 -36.46 -1.93
N GLN A 239 0.53 -35.35 -1.72
CA GLN A 239 -0.90 -35.24 -1.98
C GLN A 239 -1.22 -34.60 -3.35
N GLY A 240 -0.19 -34.23 -4.13
CA GLY A 240 -0.35 -33.52 -5.41
C GLY A 240 -0.91 -32.11 -5.26
N LYS A 241 -0.84 -31.53 -4.05
CA LYS A 241 -1.35 -30.20 -3.73
C LYS A 241 -0.20 -29.22 -3.59
N ARG A 242 -0.41 -27.97 -4.01
CA ARG A 242 0.62 -26.93 -3.81
C ARG A 242 0.63 -26.50 -2.34
N PRO A 243 1.79 -26.19 -1.73
CA PRO A 243 1.84 -25.77 -0.32
C PRO A 243 1.07 -24.47 -0.06
N ILE A 244 0.89 -23.64 -1.08
CA ILE A 244 0.03 -22.45 -1.01
C ILE A 244 -1.45 -22.81 -0.84
N GLU A 245 -1.90 -23.97 -1.32
CA GLU A 245 -3.27 -24.48 -1.14
C GLU A 245 -3.49 -25.01 0.29
N ALA A 246 -2.46 -25.58 0.90
CA ALA A 246 -2.43 -25.91 2.33
C ALA A 246 -2.47 -24.69 3.24
N SER A 247 -2.00 -23.54 2.72
CA SER A 247 -1.94 -22.29 3.47
C SER A 247 -3.22 -21.46 3.40
N LYS A 248 -4.23 -21.92 2.64
CA LYS A 248 -5.54 -21.27 2.48
C LYS A 248 -6.60 -21.76 3.48
N ILE A 249 -6.21 -22.32 4.62
CA ILE A 249 -7.12 -22.84 5.66
C ILE A 249 -7.14 -21.91 6.86
#